data_AF-A0AAV7E2M8-F1
#
_entry.id   AF-A0AAV7E2M8-F1
#
_cell.length_a   1.000
_cell.length_b   1.000
_cell.length_c   1.000
_cell.angle_alpha   90.00
_cell.angle_beta   90.00
_cell.angle_gamma   90.00
#
_symmetry.space_group_name_H-M   'P 1'
#
loop_
_entity.id
_entity.type
_entity.pdbx_description
1 polymer ?
#
loop_
_entity_poly.entity_id
_entity_poly.type
_entity_poly.pdbx_seq_one_letter_code
_entity_poly.pdbx_strand_id
1 'polypeptide(L)'
;MTRQGRCTTNVRDTGSCRPSTSQFRQKLPWFLNALPTANCAKGGHGAYMNSVDTNGIESLTVFACRYIHMILFGNCLAAREFNSRVSDVSQMEIFPYSVFYIFFEQYWSIWKTVLINLYLALGVHYMSLKQIRKICSAKLLNFYLQVLGRENMNC
;
A
#
# COMPACT_ATOMS: atom_id res chain seq x y z
N MET A 1 16.54 40.79 -13.15
CA MET A 1 17.91 40.23 -13.03
C MET A 1 17.94 39.33 -11.80
N THR A 2 17.97 38.01 -12.00
CA THR A 2 17.83 37.00 -10.96
C THR A 2 19.05 37.01 -10.02
N ARG A 3 18.82 37.11 -8.70
CA ARG A 3 19.86 36.99 -7.68
C ARG A 3 20.47 35.58 -7.75
N GLN A 4 21.63 35.45 -8.39
CA GLN A 4 22.45 34.24 -8.31
C GLN A 4 22.96 34.09 -6.87
N GLY A 5 22.42 33.13 -6.13
CA GLY A 5 22.90 32.78 -4.79
C GLY A 5 24.33 32.28 -4.86
N ARG A 6 25.26 33.00 -4.22
CA ARG A 6 26.68 32.62 -4.11
C ARG A 6 26.80 31.33 -3.27
N CYS A 7 27.38 30.27 -3.82
CA CYS A 7 27.59 29.03 -3.07
C CYS A 7 28.71 29.22 -2.03
N THR A 8 28.31 29.36 -0.77
CA THR A 8 29.23 29.54 0.37
C THR A 8 29.40 28.19 1.07
N THR A 9 30.49 27.49 0.74
CA THR A 9 30.89 26.21 1.34
C THR A 9 31.64 26.39 2.66
N ASN A 10 31.30 27.40 3.46
CA ASN A 10 31.84 27.55 4.81
C ASN A 10 31.07 26.65 5.78
N VAL A 11 31.20 25.33 5.56
CA VAL A 11 30.94 24.28 6.55
C VAL A 11 32.31 23.67 6.87
N ARG A 12 33.16 24.46 7.51
CA ARG A 12 34.45 23.99 8.04
C ARG A 12 34.39 24.20 9.54
N ASP A 13 34.00 23.16 10.27
CA ASP A 13 34.18 23.21 11.73
C ASP A 13 34.40 21.86 12.41
N THR A 14 34.45 20.76 11.67
CA THR A 14 35.01 19.50 12.17
C THR A 14 35.64 18.80 10.98
N GLY A 15 36.69 18.01 11.15
CA GLY A 15 37.40 17.30 10.06
C GLY A 15 36.55 16.28 9.26
N SER A 16 35.22 16.34 9.38
CA SER A 16 34.24 15.59 8.62
C SER A 16 33.42 16.55 7.75
N CYS A 17 33.15 16.20 6.50
CA CYS A 17 32.28 16.97 5.60
C CYS A 17 30.78 16.99 6.04
N ARG A 18 30.49 16.72 7.33
CA ARG A 18 29.15 16.65 7.92
C ARG A 18 28.95 17.83 8.87
N PRO A 19 27.94 18.71 8.62
CA PRO A 19 27.63 19.81 9.52
C PRO A 19 27.08 19.31 10.86
N SER A 20 27.28 20.09 11.92
CA SER A 20 26.57 19.90 13.20
C SER A 20 25.07 20.15 13.03
N THR A 21 24.24 19.61 13.93
CA THR A 21 22.77 19.71 13.84
C THR A 21 22.28 21.16 13.76
N SER A 22 22.91 22.09 14.49
CA SER A 22 22.59 23.53 14.48
C SER A 22 22.94 24.18 13.14
N GLN A 23 24.15 23.91 12.63
CA GLN A 23 24.60 24.39 11.32
C GLN A 23 23.75 23.83 10.18
N PHE A 24 23.32 22.57 10.27
CA PHE A 24 22.45 21.93 9.29
C PHE A 24 21.08 22.62 9.23
N ARG A 25 20.42 22.80 10.38
CA ARG A 25 19.11 23.48 10.46
C ARG A 25 19.17 24.90 9.89
N GLN A 26 20.26 25.63 10.12
CA GLN A 26 20.43 26.99 9.60
C GLN A 26 20.64 27.03 8.08
N LYS A 27 21.38 26.07 7.52
CA LYS A 27 21.75 26.05 6.09
C LYS A 27 20.72 25.32 5.19
N LEU A 28 19.85 24.49 5.77
CA LEU A 28 18.89 23.68 5.04
C LEU A 28 17.89 24.51 4.18
N PRO A 29 17.26 25.59 4.69
CA PRO A 29 16.32 26.38 3.88
C PRO A 29 17.00 27.09 2.71
N TRP A 30 18.27 27.50 2.89
CA TRP A 30 19.07 28.07 1.81
C TRP A 30 19.37 27.03 0.73
N PHE A 31 19.70 25.79 1.13
CA PHE A 31 19.97 24.69 0.21
C PHE A 31 18.75 24.30 -0.62
N LEU A 32 17.56 24.21 0.00
CA LEU A 32 16.31 23.87 -0.69
C LEU A 32 15.86 24.95 -1.68
N ASN A 33 16.26 26.21 -1.49
CA ASN A 33 15.96 27.32 -2.41
C ASN A 33 17.08 27.62 -3.42
N ALA A 34 18.23 26.94 -3.34
CA ALA A 34 19.36 27.19 -4.23
C ALA A 34 19.15 26.52 -5.60
N LEU A 35 19.12 27.34 -6.66
CA LEU A 35 19.05 26.89 -8.06
C LEU A 35 20.39 26.28 -8.52
N PRO A 36 20.38 25.18 -9.30
CA PRO A 36 21.60 24.62 -9.86
C PRO A 36 22.24 25.59 -10.87
N THR A 37 23.53 25.85 -10.71
CA THR A 37 24.33 26.73 -11.60
C THR A 37 25.65 26.05 -11.96
N ALA A 38 26.36 26.53 -12.99
CA ALA A 38 27.66 25.95 -13.38
C ALA A 38 28.69 25.92 -12.22
N ASN A 39 28.65 26.94 -11.35
CA ASN A 39 29.51 27.02 -10.17
C ASN A 39 29.00 26.18 -8.98
N CYS A 40 27.78 25.66 -9.07
CA CYS A 40 27.09 24.97 -7.99
C CYS A 40 26.06 24.00 -8.53
N ALA A 41 26.55 22.87 -9.04
CA ALA A 41 25.72 21.87 -9.72
C ALA A 41 24.73 21.16 -8.78
N LYS A 42 25.04 21.09 -7.47
CA LYS A 42 24.23 20.39 -6.45
C LYS A 42 23.32 21.36 -5.69
N GLY A 43 22.48 22.09 -6.41
CA GLY A 43 21.41 22.90 -5.80
C GLY A 43 20.23 22.01 -5.37
N GLY A 44 19.72 22.21 -4.16
CA GLY A 44 18.63 21.39 -3.61
C GLY A 44 17.26 21.66 -4.22
N HIS A 45 17.10 22.80 -4.91
CA HIS A 45 15.82 23.27 -5.43
C HIS A 45 15.18 22.33 -6.44
N GLY A 46 15.97 21.73 -7.33
CA GLY A 46 15.44 20.87 -8.40
C GLY A 46 14.98 19.48 -7.94
N ALA A 47 15.64 18.90 -6.94
CA ALA A 47 15.42 17.51 -6.53
C ALA A 47 14.72 17.36 -5.17
N TYR A 48 15.00 18.24 -4.23
CA TYR A 48 14.66 18.05 -2.82
C TYR A 48 13.63 19.04 -2.28
N MET A 49 13.34 20.13 -2.99
CA MET A 49 12.41 21.17 -2.51
C MET A 49 11.05 20.62 -2.11
N ASN A 50 10.45 19.76 -2.93
CA ASN A 50 9.14 19.15 -2.66
C ASN A 50 9.23 17.83 -1.86
N SER A 51 10.44 17.39 -1.50
CA SER A 51 10.68 16.09 -0.87
C SER A 51 11.00 16.21 0.62
N VAL A 52 11.11 17.44 1.13
CA VAL A 52 11.42 17.76 2.53
C VAL A 52 10.44 18.83 2.99
N ASP A 53 9.48 18.44 3.83
CA ASP A 53 8.63 19.42 4.51
C ASP A 53 9.29 19.88 5.81
N THR A 54 9.28 21.20 6.03
CA THR A 54 9.88 21.86 7.21
C THR A 54 8.85 22.65 8.02
N ASN A 55 7.58 22.63 7.61
CA ASN A 55 6.56 23.57 8.09
C ASN A 55 5.79 23.15 9.35
N GLY A 56 6.12 22.03 10.02
CA GLY A 56 5.38 21.68 11.23
C GLY A 56 5.92 20.51 12.03
N ILE A 57 6.23 20.81 13.30
CA ILE A 57 6.55 19.89 14.40
C ILE A 57 7.99 19.34 14.32
N GLU A 58 8.75 19.55 15.39
CA GLU A 58 10.20 19.35 15.55
C GLU A 58 10.77 17.95 15.25
N SER A 59 10.01 17.07 14.61
CA SER A 59 10.39 15.66 14.42
C SER A 59 9.75 14.96 13.22
N LEU A 60 8.85 15.59 12.45
CA LEU A 60 8.23 14.91 11.30
C LEU A 60 8.74 15.48 9.97
N THR A 61 9.96 15.10 9.61
CA THR A 61 10.46 15.30 8.25
C THR A 61 9.94 14.16 7.38
N VAL A 62 8.87 14.40 6.62
CA VAL A 62 8.47 13.48 5.56
C VAL A 62 9.54 13.56 4.47
N PHE A 63 10.36 12.52 4.38
CA PHE A 63 11.44 12.42 3.40
C PHE A 63 11.07 11.42 2.31
N ALA A 64 10.91 11.91 1.10
CA ALA A 64 10.63 11.07 -0.06
C ALA A 64 11.93 10.70 -0.79
N CYS A 65 12.38 9.46 -0.62
CA CYS A 65 13.50 8.89 -1.36
C CYS A 65 12.99 8.24 -2.66
N ARG A 66 13.41 8.76 -3.82
CA ARG A 66 12.95 8.25 -5.13
C ARG A 66 13.98 7.29 -5.73
N TYR A 67 13.55 6.06 -5.94
CA TYR A 67 14.31 5.05 -6.69
C TYR A 67 13.49 4.59 -7.89
N ILE A 68 14.14 4.48 -9.06
CA ILE A 68 13.52 3.90 -10.24
C ILE A 68 13.69 2.39 -10.13
N HIS A 69 12.58 1.67 -10.09
CA HIS A 69 12.57 0.21 -10.11
C HIS A 69 12.10 -0.28 -11.48
N MET A 70 12.74 -1.35 -11.97
CA MET A 70 12.18 -2.18 -13.04
C MET A 70 10.87 -2.77 -12.54
N ILE A 71 9.81 -2.64 -13.33
CA ILE A 71 8.43 -3.03 -12.98
C ILE A 71 8.34 -4.56 -12.97
N LEU A 72 8.79 -5.17 -11.87
CA LEU A 72 8.66 -6.60 -11.63
C LEU A 72 8.07 -6.79 -10.24
N PHE A 73 7.04 -7.64 -10.14
CA PHE A 73 6.29 -7.90 -8.92
C PHE A 73 7.18 -8.31 -7.72
N GLY A 74 8.23 -9.11 -7.98
CA GLY A 74 9.20 -9.50 -6.94
C GLY A 74 9.97 -8.34 -6.32
N ASN A 75 10.24 -7.29 -7.10
CA ASN A 75 10.98 -6.13 -6.61
C ASN A 75 10.15 -5.29 -5.62
N CYS A 76 8.83 -5.27 -5.77
CA CYS A 76 7.93 -4.58 -4.85
C CYS A 76 7.90 -5.25 -3.47
N LEU A 77 7.94 -6.58 -3.43
CA LEU A 77 8.02 -7.35 -2.18
C LEU A 77 9.35 -7.11 -1.46
N ALA A 78 10.45 -7.16 -2.21
CA ALA A 78 11.79 -6.86 -1.68
C ALA A 78 11.87 -5.42 -1.15
N ALA A 79 11.24 -4.46 -1.82
CA ALA A 79 11.17 -3.07 -1.35
C ALA A 79 10.36 -2.95 -0.05
N ARG A 80 9.26 -3.70 0.10
CA ARG A 80 8.46 -3.73 1.33
C ARG A 80 9.23 -4.34 2.49
N GLU A 81 9.96 -5.42 2.27
CA GLU A 81 10.81 -6.06 3.28
C GLU A 81 11.99 -5.18 3.70
N PHE A 82 12.64 -4.52 2.73
CA PHE A 82 13.70 -3.57 3.04
C PHE A 82 13.17 -2.42 3.89
N ASN A 83 12.03 -1.85 3.51
CA ASN A 83 11.43 -0.75 4.26
C ASN A 83 10.97 -1.17 5.65
N SER A 84 10.47 -2.40 5.85
CA SER A 84 10.13 -2.87 7.20
C SER A 84 11.37 -2.98 8.08
N ARG A 85 12.48 -3.52 7.54
CA ARG A 85 13.76 -3.59 8.28
C ARG A 85 14.29 -2.21 8.65
N VAL A 86 14.21 -1.26 7.72
CA VAL A 86 14.66 0.12 7.99
C VAL A 86 13.73 0.81 8.97
N SER A 87 12.41 0.57 8.88
CA SER A 87 11.39 1.06 9.81
C SER A 87 11.64 0.57 11.25
N ASP A 88 12.05 -0.68 11.41
CA ASP A 88 12.38 -1.25 12.73
C ASP A 88 13.59 -0.56 13.36
N VAL A 89 14.61 -0.24 12.55
CA VAL A 89 15.83 0.44 13.00
C VAL A 89 15.59 1.91 13.32
N SER A 90 14.79 2.60 12.50
CA SER A 90 14.51 4.03 12.67
C SER A 90 13.41 4.33 13.69
N GLN A 91 12.66 3.31 14.13
CA GLN A 91 11.44 3.47 14.95
C GLN A 91 10.42 4.43 14.30
N MET A 92 10.47 4.57 12.97
CA MET A 92 9.59 5.42 12.17
C MET A 92 9.01 4.59 11.05
N GLU A 93 7.71 4.70 10.84
CA GLU A 93 7.00 3.93 9.83
C GLU A 93 7.38 4.40 8.42
N ILE A 94 8.06 3.55 7.66
CA ILE A 94 8.52 3.84 6.29
C ILE A 94 7.76 2.96 5.31
N PHE A 95 7.14 3.60 4.31
CA PHE A 95 6.37 2.90 3.28
C PHE A 95 6.93 3.13 1.87
N PRO A 96 7.05 2.08 1.04
CA PRO A 96 7.36 2.25 -0.38
C PRO A 96 6.14 2.80 -1.12
N TYR A 97 6.29 3.94 -1.80
CA TYR A 97 5.27 4.49 -2.68
C TYR A 97 5.69 4.43 -4.15
N SER A 98 4.79 3.94 -5.01
CA SER A 98 4.88 4.01 -6.46
C SER A 98 3.47 3.94 -7.06
N VAL A 99 3.26 4.63 -8.18
CA VAL A 99 1.96 4.69 -8.89
C VAL A 99 1.47 3.28 -9.25
N PHE A 100 2.38 2.34 -9.47
CA PHE A 100 2.02 0.96 -9.83
C PHE A 100 1.47 0.13 -8.67
N TYR A 101 1.77 0.47 -7.41
CA TYR A 101 1.34 -0.35 -6.26
C TYR A 101 -0.17 -0.52 -6.21
N ILE A 102 -0.94 0.53 -6.51
CA ILE A 102 -2.40 0.50 -6.43
C ILE A 102 -3.03 -0.51 -7.39
N PHE A 103 -2.41 -0.74 -8.54
CA PHE A 103 -2.89 -1.70 -9.53
C PHE A 103 -2.53 -3.15 -9.14
N PHE A 104 -1.38 -3.35 -8.48
CA PHE A 104 -0.91 -4.69 -8.11
C PHE A 104 -1.42 -5.19 -6.76
N GLU A 105 -1.92 -4.31 -5.89
CA GLU A 105 -2.39 -4.67 -4.55
C GLU A 105 -3.48 -5.75 -4.57
N GLN A 106 -4.42 -5.64 -5.51
CA GLN A 106 -5.55 -6.56 -5.64
C GLN A 106 -5.13 -7.98 -6.03
N TYR A 107 -4.03 -8.11 -6.79
CA TYR A 107 -3.53 -9.43 -7.22
C TYR A 107 -2.95 -10.24 -6.06
N TRP A 108 -2.58 -9.59 -4.94
CA TRP A 108 -2.07 -10.31 -3.77
C TRP A 108 -3.16 -11.15 -3.08
N SER A 109 -4.37 -10.61 -2.97
CA SER A 109 -5.48 -11.26 -2.25
C SER A 109 -6.52 -11.92 -3.15
N ILE A 110 -6.40 -11.79 -4.47
CA ILE A 110 -7.40 -12.29 -5.42
C ILE A 110 -7.68 -13.79 -5.25
N TRP A 111 -6.65 -14.60 -5.00
CA TRP A 111 -6.79 -16.04 -4.82
C TRP A 111 -7.68 -16.39 -3.61
N LYS A 112 -7.53 -15.67 -2.50
CA LYS A 112 -8.36 -15.87 -1.30
C LYS A 112 -9.81 -15.50 -1.59
N THR A 113 -10.02 -14.37 -2.27
CA THR A 113 -11.36 -13.90 -2.68
C THR A 113 -12.04 -14.89 -3.61
N VAL A 114 -11.32 -15.42 -4.61
CA VAL A 114 -11.83 -16.43 -5.55
C VAL A 114 -12.24 -17.71 -4.83
N LEU A 115 -11.40 -18.21 -3.92
CA LEU A 115 -11.70 -19.40 -3.14
C LEU A 115 -12.95 -19.20 -2.28
N ILE A 116 -13.03 -18.10 -1.53
CA ILE A 116 -14.20 -17.79 -0.67
C ILE A 116 -15.47 -17.71 -1.52
N ASN A 117 -15.44 -17.01 -2.65
CA ASN A 117 -16.60 -16.88 -3.53
C ASN A 117 -17.01 -18.23 -4.14
N LEU A 118 -16.04 -19.07 -4.51
CA LEU A 118 -16.32 -20.41 -5.02
C LEU A 118 -16.98 -21.29 -3.94
N TYR A 119 -16.44 -21.28 -2.71
CA TYR A 119 -17.03 -22.02 -1.59
C TYR A 119 -18.45 -21.55 -1.27
N LEU A 120 -18.70 -20.24 -1.29
CA LEU A 120 -20.04 -19.67 -1.09
C LEU A 120 -21.00 -20.12 -2.20
N ALA A 121 -20.59 -20.08 -3.46
CA ALA A 121 -21.43 -20.49 -4.60
C ALA A 121 -21.82 -21.98 -4.52
N LEU A 122 -20.84 -22.85 -4.23
CA LEU A 122 -21.07 -24.28 -4.04
C LEU A 122 -21.93 -24.56 -2.81
N GLY A 123 -21.68 -23.86 -1.70
CA GLY A 123 -22.47 -23.97 -0.48
C GLY A 123 -23.94 -23.64 -0.70
N VAL A 124 -24.23 -22.56 -1.42
CA VAL A 124 -25.60 -22.15 -1.76
C VAL A 124 -26.28 -23.19 -2.67
N HIS A 125 -25.59 -23.68 -3.71
CA HIS A 125 -26.13 -24.74 -4.59
C HIS A 125 -26.43 -26.03 -3.84
N TYR A 126 -25.53 -26.47 -2.96
CA TYR A 126 -25.74 -27.68 -2.18
C TYR A 126 -26.95 -27.54 -1.23
N MET A 127 -27.07 -26.38 -0.57
CA MET A 127 -28.18 -26.12 0.36
C MET A 127 -29.53 -26.03 -0.36
N SER A 128 -29.58 -25.41 -1.54
CA SER A 128 -30.82 -25.32 -2.32
C SER A 128 -31.29 -26.70 -2.80
N LEU A 129 -30.38 -27.54 -3.31
CA LEU A 129 -30.70 -28.91 -3.72
C LEU A 129 -31.19 -29.78 -2.55
N LYS A 130 -30.56 -29.64 -1.38
CA LYS A 130 -30.97 -30.34 -0.16
C LYS A 130 -32.39 -29.92 0.28
N GLN A 131 -32.71 -28.64 0.16
CA GLN A 131 -34.03 -28.12 0.48
C GLN A 131 -35.10 -28.65 -0.48
N ILE A 132 -34.83 -28.64 -1.79
CA ILE A 132 -35.74 -29.18 -2.81
C ILE A 132 -35.99 -30.68 -2.58
N ARG A 133 -34.95 -31.47 -2.28
CA ARG A 133 -35.07 -32.91 -2.01
C ARG A 133 -35.97 -33.20 -0.80
N LYS A 134 -35.84 -32.44 0.29
CA LYS A 134 -36.72 -32.56 1.47
C LYS A 134 -38.17 -32.25 1.14
N ILE A 135 -38.43 -31.16 0.42
CA ILE A 135 -39.79 -30.73 0.05
C ILE A 135 -40.45 -31.76 -0.86
N CYS A 136 -39.72 -32.30 -1.85
CA CYS A 136 -40.24 -33.29 -2.78
C CYS A 136 -40.65 -34.60 -2.06
N SER A 137 -39.79 -35.12 -1.17
CA SER A 137 -40.09 -36.32 -0.39
C SER A 137 -41.30 -36.16 0.52
N ALA A 138 -41.46 -35.01 1.19
CA ALA A 138 -42.62 -34.75 2.05
C ALA A 138 -43.92 -34.64 1.24
N LYS A 139 -43.90 -33.97 0.08
CA LYS A 139 -45.07 -33.87 -0.80
C LYS A 139 -45.48 -35.22 -1.39
N LEU A 140 -44.51 -36.05 -1.78
CA LEU A 140 -44.78 -37.38 -2.34
C LEU A 140 -45.46 -38.30 -1.30
N LEU A 141 -44.97 -38.31 -0.06
CA LEU A 141 -45.57 -39.11 1.02
C LEU A 141 -47.00 -38.66 1.34
N ASN A 142 -47.23 -37.35 1.42
CA ASN A 142 -48.57 -36.80 1.64
C ASN A 142 -49.54 -37.17 0.51
N PHE A 143 -49.09 -37.13 -0.75
CA PHE A 143 -49.89 -37.55 -1.89
C PHE A 143 -50.23 -39.04 -1.81
N TYR A 144 -49.26 -39.90 -1.47
CA TYR A 144 -49.48 -41.34 -1.35
C TYR A 144 -50.47 -41.68 -0.22
N LEU A 145 -50.36 -41.02 0.94
CA LEU A 145 -51.30 -41.17 2.05
C LEU A 145 -52.71 -40.65 1.70
N GLN A 146 -52.83 -39.56 0.93
CA GLN A 146 -54.13 -39.08 0.44
C GLN A 146 -54.80 -40.06 -0.54
N VAL A 147 -54.02 -40.76 -1.36
CA VAL A 147 -54.54 -41.76 -2.30
C VAL A 147 -54.99 -43.02 -1.56
N LEU A 148 -54.19 -43.55 -0.62
CA LEU A 148 -54.56 -44.70 0.21
C LEU A 148 -55.79 -44.43 1.11
N GLY A 149 -55.90 -43.21 1.65
CA GLY A 149 -57.06 -42.79 2.44
C GLY A 149 -58.35 -42.69 1.62
N ARG A 150 -58.26 -42.56 0.28
CA ARG A 150 -59.41 -42.50 -0.61
C ARG A 150 -59.90 -43.89 -1.05
N GLU A 151 -59.03 -44.89 -1.12
CA GLU A 151 -59.44 -46.27 -1.43
C GLU A 151 -60.17 -46.96 -0.28
N ASN A 152 -59.81 -46.68 0.98
CA ASN A 152 -60.44 -47.29 2.16
C ASN A 152 -61.85 -46.77 2.50
N MET A 153 -62.38 -45.75 1.80
CA MET A 153 -63.74 -45.22 2.02
C MET A 153 -64.74 -45.58 0.89
N ASN A 154 -64.33 -46.40 -0.08
CA ASN A 154 -65.19 -46.86 -1.19
C ASN A 154 -65.66 -48.32 -1.01
N CYS A 155 -65.83 -48.78 0.23
CA CYS A 155 -66.56 -50.02 0.57
C CYS A 155 -67.81 -49.69 1.37
#